data_AF-A0AAE0GU15-F1
#
_entry.id   AF-A0AAE0GU15-F1
#
_cell.length_a   1.000
_cell.length_b   1.000
_cell.length_c   1.000
_cell.angle_alpha   90.00
_cell.angle_beta   90.00
_cell.angle_gamma   90.00
#
_symmetry.space_group_name_H-M   'P 1'
#
loop_
_entity.id
_entity.type
_entity.pdbx_description
1 polymer ?
#
loop_
_entity_poly.entity_id
_entity_poly.type
_entity_poly.pdbx_seq_one_letter_code
_entity_poly.pdbx_strand_id
1 'polypeptide(L)'
;GAARARASPSGGYNSTAARTKGIAMLGTALEDPSPLFDTACAVEAAVFQHYGGDINKEYRARIRSLKHNLQANKELREAILQKHISPQGLCTMSANELATAAQKQERDAMEASVMRRATVRMGEKEISTSSYRCGDCGSKECVYVTLIGARDIGKSETWGSKDKGEDGMLITCKKCAYQWRREL
;
A
#
# COMPACT_ATOMS: atom_id res chain seq x y z
N GLY A 1 30.81 25.37 51.96
CA GLY A 1 31.25 24.97 50.61
C GLY A 1 30.08 24.38 49.87
N ALA A 2 29.61 25.06 48.82
CA ALA A 2 28.43 24.65 48.06
C ALA A 2 28.76 23.48 47.11
N ALA A 3 28.05 22.37 47.27
CA ALA A 3 28.10 21.25 46.34
C ALA A 3 27.45 21.66 45.01
N ARG A 4 28.27 21.76 43.95
CA ARG A 4 27.77 21.93 42.58
C ARG A 4 27.12 20.63 42.10
N ALA A 5 25.80 20.62 42.02
CA ALA A 5 25.06 19.59 41.30
C ALA A 5 25.47 19.62 39.82
N ARG A 6 26.08 18.54 39.32
CA ARG A 6 26.28 18.35 37.88
C ARG A 6 24.96 17.88 37.29
N ALA A 7 24.29 18.74 36.53
CA ALA A 7 23.19 18.31 35.68
C ALA A 7 23.75 17.41 34.57
N SER A 8 23.25 16.17 34.47
CA SER A 8 23.59 15.23 33.40
C SER A 8 22.92 15.65 32.08
N PRO A 9 23.67 15.87 30.98
CA PRO A 9 23.12 16.33 29.70
C PRO A 9 22.78 15.18 28.73
N SER A 10 22.32 14.03 29.23
CA SER A 10 22.20 12.80 28.43
C SER A 10 21.10 12.83 27.36
N GLY A 11 20.09 13.71 27.47
CA GLY A 11 18.99 13.83 26.51
C GLY A 11 19.36 14.55 25.20
N GLY A 12 20.21 15.58 25.26
CA GLY A 12 20.51 16.45 24.11
C GLY A 12 21.52 15.87 23.12
N TYR A 13 22.49 15.09 23.61
CA TYR A 13 23.56 14.52 22.80
C TYR A 13 23.04 13.45 21.82
N ASN A 14 22.21 12.53 22.30
CA ASN A 14 21.62 11.47 21.46
C ASN A 14 20.64 12.05 20.42
N SER A 15 19.98 13.17 20.76
CA SER A 15 19.11 13.89 19.83
C SER A 15 19.93 14.47 18.68
N THR A 16 21.00 15.20 18.99
CA THR A 16 21.87 15.84 17.99
C THR A 16 22.53 14.83 17.04
N ALA A 17 23.00 13.69 17.54
CA ALA A 17 23.59 12.64 16.71
C ALA A 17 22.58 12.01 15.73
N ALA A 18 21.35 11.76 16.18
CA ALA A 18 20.30 11.20 15.32
C ALA A 18 19.83 12.21 14.27
N ARG A 19 19.76 13.50 14.59
CA ARG A 19 19.44 14.57 13.62
C ARG A 19 20.54 14.71 12.56
N THR A 20 21.81 14.73 12.98
CA THR A 20 22.96 14.79 12.07
C THR A 20 22.96 13.60 11.09
N LYS A 21 22.67 12.40 11.59
CA LYS A 21 22.51 11.21 10.74
C LYS A 21 21.33 11.36 9.76
N GLY A 22 20.21 11.93 10.22
CA GLY A 22 19.05 12.21 9.38
C GLY A 22 19.37 13.19 8.25
N ILE A 23 20.08 14.27 8.56
CA ILE A 23 20.56 15.27 7.57
C ILE A 23 21.44 14.58 6.53
N ALA A 24 22.42 13.77 6.94
CA ALA A 24 23.29 13.07 5.99
C ALA A 24 22.52 12.09 5.08
N MET A 25 21.52 11.39 5.63
CA MET A 25 20.64 10.51 4.85
C MET A 25 19.81 11.28 3.81
N LEU A 26 19.33 12.48 4.15
CA LEU A 26 18.57 13.32 3.24
C LEU A 26 19.48 14.01 2.21
N GLY A 27 20.65 14.51 2.61
CA GLY A 27 21.62 15.14 1.71
C GLY A 27 22.12 14.18 0.63
N THR A 28 22.42 12.94 1.01
CA THR A 28 22.78 11.88 0.03
C THR A 28 21.64 11.51 -0.92
N ALA A 29 20.38 11.59 -0.48
CA ALA A 29 19.24 11.32 -1.35
C ALA A 29 18.93 12.48 -2.31
N LEU A 30 19.12 13.73 -1.84
CA LEU A 30 18.92 14.94 -2.61
C LEU A 30 20.05 15.24 -3.59
N GLU A 31 21.21 14.59 -3.46
CA GLU A 31 22.42 14.94 -4.23
C GLU A 31 22.66 16.47 -4.16
N ASP A 32 22.45 17.05 -2.98
CA ASP A 32 22.48 18.50 -2.79
C ASP A 32 23.88 19.03 -3.17
N PRO A 33 23.99 20.00 -4.09
CA PRO A 33 25.27 20.55 -4.53
C PRO A 33 25.97 21.38 -3.45
N SER A 34 25.27 21.77 -2.37
CA SER A 34 25.87 22.48 -1.25
C SER A 34 26.76 21.54 -0.42
N PRO A 35 28.00 21.95 -0.09
CA PRO A 35 28.90 21.16 0.75
C PRO A 35 28.37 20.93 2.18
N LEU A 36 27.37 21.69 2.61
CA LEU A 36 26.77 21.60 3.95
C LEU A 36 25.36 20.98 3.95
N PHE A 37 24.85 20.54 2.79
CA PHE A 37 23.49 20.00 2.65
C PHE A 37 22.40 20.97 3.15
N ASP A 38 22.49 22.25 2.80
CA ASP A 38 21.60 23.31 3.30
C ASP A 38 20.11 22.96 3.11
N THR A 39 19.76 22.34 1.99
CA THR A 39 18.39 21.92 1.69
C THR A 39 17.95 20.77 2.58
N ALA A 40 18.84 19.79 2.81
CA ALA A 40 18.58 18.68 3.70
C ALA A 40 18.45 19.12 5.17
N CYS A 41 19.24 20.11 5.60
CA CYS A 41 19.11 20.75 6.91
C CYS A 41 17.74 21.42 7.07
N ALA A 42 17.28 22.16 6.07
CA ALA A 42 15.97 22.80 6.10
C ALA A 42 14.82 21.78 6.17
N VAL A 43 14.91 20.69 5.39
CA VAL A 43 13.92 19.59 5.43
C VAL A 43 13.92 18.89 6.77
N GLU A 44 15.09 18.52 7.30
CA GLU A 44 15.18 17.85 8.60
C GLU A 44 14.63 18.74 9.72
N ALA A 45 14.95 20.04 9.72
CA ALA A 45 14.43 20.99 10.70
C ALA A 45 12.90 21.09 10.64
N ALA A 46 12.33 21.14 9.43
CA ALA A 46 10.88 21.14 9.25
C ALA A 46 10.22 19.85 9.79
N VAL A 47 10.83 18.68 9.52
CA VAL A 47 10.36 17.39 10.04
C VAL A 47 10.46 17.37 11.57
N PHE A 48 11.57 17.83 12.13
CA PHE A 48 11.79 17.86 13.58
C PHE A 48 10.78 18.76 14.30
N GLN A 49 10.50 19.95 13.73
CA GLN A 49 9.48 20.86 14.26
C GLN A 49 8.07 20.26 14.17
N HIS A 50 7.75 19.60 13.06
CA HIS A 50 6.44 18.96 12.86
C HIS A 50 6.14 17.89 13.91
N TYR A 51 7.16 17.16 14.40
CA TYR A 51 7.01 16.14 15.43
C TYR A 51 7.27 16.65 16.86
N GLY A 52 7.18 17.96 17.08
CA GLY A 52 7.23 18.55 18.42
C GLY A 52 8.63 18.69 19.02
N GLY A 53 9.68 18.65 18.19
CA GLY A 53 11.05 18.89 18.65
C GLY A 53 11.65 17.73 19.46
N ASP A 54 11.14 16.51 19.26
CA ASP A 54 11.71 15.29 19.84
C ASP A 54 11.90 14.20 18.78
N ILE A 55 12.84 13.30 19.03
CA ILE A 55 13.20 12.20 18.13
C ILE A 55 12.37 10.98 18.50
N ASN A 56 11.11 11.02 18.09
CA ASN A 56 10.20 9.90 18.22
C ASN A 56 10.40 8.87 17.07
N LYS A 57 9.68 7.75 17.18
CA LYS A 57 9.70 6.69 16.16
C LYS A 57 9.17 7.20 14.81
N GLU A 58 8.23 8.13 14.83
CA GLU A 58 7.58 8.71 13.65
C GLU A 58 8.52 9.59 12.85
N TYR A 59 9.28 10.47 13.50
CA TYR A 59 10.37 11.26 12.93
C TYR A 59 11.35 10.35 12.19
N ARG A 60 11.84 9.28 12.85
CA ARG A 60 12.79 8.34 12.22
C ARG A 60 12.18 7.57 11.05
N ALA A 61 10.89 7.27 11.11
CA ALA A 61 10.16 6.66 10.01
C ALA A 61 10.00 7.65 8.84
N ARG A 62 9.70 8.91 9.13
CA ARG A 62 9.53 9.98 8.14
C ARG A 62 10.83 10.26 7.40
N ILE A 63 11.96 10.41 8.10
CA ILE A 63 13.28 10.61 7.47
C ILE A 63 13.63 9.45 6.52
N ARG A 64 13.38 8.20 6.93
CA ARG A 64 13.61 7.02 6.07
C ARG A 64 12.70 6.98 4.85
N SER A 65 11.43 7.32 5.04
CA SER A 65 10.45 7.39 3.96
C SER A 65 10.82 8.48 2.95
N LEU A 66 11.15 9.69 3.43
CA LEU A 66 11.59 10.80 2.58
C LEU A 66 12.85 10.42 1.80
N LYS A 67 13.87 9.86 2.45
CA LYS A 67 15.07 9.36 1.76
C LYS A 67 14.71 8.45 0.57
N HIS A 68 13.88 7.44 0.79
CA HIS A 68 13.52 6.49 -0.26
C HIS A 68 12.76 7.15 -1.41
N ASN A 69 11.77 8.00 -1.11
CA ASN A 69 11.00 8.69 -2.13
C ASN A 69 11.86 9.67 -2.95
N LEU A 70 12.77 10.39 -2.30
CA LEU A 70 13.70 11.31 -2.96
C LEU A 70 14.71 10.57 -3.86
N GLN A 71 15.11 9.35 -3.49
CA GLN A 71 15.95 8.51 -4.33
C GLN A 71 15.20 7.91 -5.53
N ALA A 72 13.93 7.57 -5.35
CA ALA A 72 13.11 6.98 -6.41
C ALA A 72 12.58 8.03 -7.41
N ASN A 73 12.34 9.26 -6.95
CA ASN A 73 11.70 10.32 -7.72
C ASN A 73 12.66 11.50 -7.98
N LYS A 74 13.30 11.50 -9.15
CA LYS A 74 14.24 12.56 -9.58
C LYS A 74 13.55 13.90 -9.80
N GLU A 75 12.34 13.91 -10.35
CA GLU A 75 11.56 15.14 -10.58
C GLU A 75 11.22 15.83 -9.26
N LEU A 76 10.84 15.06 -8.24
CA LEU A 76 10.58 15.59 -6.90
C LEU A 76 11.84 16.22 -6.30
N ARG A 77 12.99 15.59 -6.49
CA ARG A 77 14.29 16.10 -6.02
C ARG A 77 14.64 17.43 -6.68
N GLU A 78 14.50 17.53 -7.99
CA GLU A 78 14.72 18.78 -8.73
C GLU A 78 13.76 19.88 -8.30
N ALA A 79 12.48 19.57 -8.09
CA ALA A 79 11.48 20.52 -7.63
C ALA A 79 11.80 21.09 -6.23
N ILE A 80 12.40 20.29 -5.34
CA ILE A 80 12.85 20.75 -4.02
C ILE A 80 14.08 21.65 -4.14
N LEU A 81 15.07 21.26 -4.95
CA LEU A 81 16.28 22.05 -5.19
C LEU A 81 15.97 23.41 -5.85
N GLN A 82 14.99 23.44 -6.75
CA GLN A 82 14.47 24.66 -7.38
C GLN A 82 13.53 25.47 -6.47
N LYS A 83 13.28 25.02 -5.23
CA LYS A 83 12.39 25.64 -4.25
C LYS A 83 10.92 25.75 -4.69
N HIS A 84 10.48 24.93 -5.64
CA HIS A 84 9.08 24.84 -6.03
C HIS A 84 8.24 24.17 -4.92
N ILE A 85 8.84 23.23 -4.19
CA ILE A 85 8.21 22.57 -3.04
C ILE A 85 8.89 23.05 -1.76
N SER A 86 8.11 23.56 -0.82
CA SER A 86 8.62 24.00 0.47
C SER A 86 8.99 22.80 1.37
N PRO A 87 10.04 22.92 2.19
CA PRO A 87 10.40 21.88 3.17
C PRO A 87 9.24 21.51 4.11
N GLN A 88 8.39 22.49 4.46
CA GLN A 88 7.20 22.27 5.29
C GLN A 88 6.12 21.47 4.56
N GLY A 89 5.87 21.79 3.28
CA GLY A 89 4.94 21.02 2.45
C GLY A 89 5.40 19.59 2.27
N LEU A 90 6.71 19.38 2.12
CA LEU A 90 7.30 18.04 2.02
C LEU A 90 7.07 17.20 3.29
N CYS A 91 6.95 17.80 4.47
CA CYS A 91 6.64 17.10 5.72
C CYS A 91 5.20 16.57 5.76
N THR A 92 4.25 17.30 5.17
CA THR A 92 2.82 16.97 5.22
C THR A 92 2.36 16.09 4.07
N MET A 93 3.13 15.97 2.98
CA MET A 93 2.76 15.15 1.82
C MET A 93 2.61 13.66 2.16
N SER A 94 1.62 13.03 1.56
CA SER A 94 1.35 11.60 1.74
C SER A 94 2.36 10.72 0.98
N ALA A 95 2.47 9.45 1.36
CA ALA A 95 3.31 8.49 0.64
C ALA A 95 2.89 8.33 -0.83
N ASN A 96 1.59 8.53 -1.12
CA ASN A 96 1.08 8.51 -2.49
C ASN A 96 1.63 9.70 -3.27
N GLU A 97 1.56 10.91 -2.73
CA GLU A 97 1.99 12.13 -3.42
C GLU A 97 3.49 12.16 -3.69
N LEU A 98 4.29 11.57 -2.80
CA LEU A 98 5.74 11.46 -2.92
C LEU A 98 6.19 10.39 -3.93
N ALA A 99 5.33 9.42 -4.25
CA ALA A 99 5.65 8.34 -5.18
C ALA A 99 5.81 8.84 -6.62
N THR A 100 6.56 8.09 -7.44
CA THR A 100 6.72 8.40 -8.87
C THR A 100 5.39 8.27 -9.61
N ALA A 101 5.26 8.94 -10.76
CA ALA A 101 4.07 8.82 -11.60
C ALA A 101 3.77 7.35 -11.99
N ALA A 102 4.82 6.57 -12.28
CA ALA A 102 4.70 5.15 -12.59
C ALA A 102 4.15 4.34 -11.40
N GLN A 103 4.65 4.57 -10.19
CA GLN A 103 4.17 3.89 -8.99
C GLN A 103 2.72 4.27 -8.64
N LYS A 104 2.33 5.53 -8.84
CA LYS A 104 0.94 5.97 -8.68
C LYS A 104 0.03 5.23 -9.66
N GLN A 105 0.41 5.23 -10.94
CA GLN A 105 -0.36 4.56 -11.99
C GLN A 105 -0.47 3.04 -11.77
N GLU A 106 0.60 2.38 -11.34
CA GLU A 106 0.58 0.94 -11.04
C GLU A 106 -0.37 0.63 -9.88
N ARG A 107 -0.35 1.46 -8.83
CA ARG A 107 -1.26 1.32 -7.70
C ARG A 107 -2.71 1.56 -8.10
N ASP A 108 -2.98 2.60 -8.88
CA ASP A 108 -4.32 2.88 -9.39
C ASP A 108 -4.81 1.74 -10.30
N ALA A 109 -3.94 1.19 -11.13
CA ALA A 109 -4.25 0.04 -11.98
C ALA A 109 -4.52 -1.22 -11.14
N MET A 110 -3.73 -1.44 -10.08
CA MET A 110 -3.92 -2.55 -9.15
C MET A 110 -5.24 -2.40 -8.39
N GLU A 111 -5.50 -1.22 -7.80
CA GLU A 111 -6.75 -0.90 -7.11
C GLU A 111 -7.95 -1.05 -8.04
N ALA A 112 -7.87 -0.57 -9.28
CA ALA A 112 -8.91 -0.77 -10.29
C ALA A 112 -9.10 -2.25 -10.65
N SER A 113 -8.03 -3.04 -10.74
CA SER A 113 -8.11 -4.47 -11.02
C SER A 113 -8.76 -5.25 -9.87
N VAL A 114 -8.43 -4.89 -8.62
CA VAL A 114 -9.00 -5.48 -7.41
C VAL A 114 -10.48 -5.10 -7.31
N MET A 115 -10.81 -3.82 -7.51
CA MET A 115 -12.19 -3.33 -7.52
C MET A 115 -13.01 -4.03 -8.61
N ARG A 116 -12.46 -4.16 -9.82
CA ARG A 116 -13.11 -4.89 -10.92
C ARG A 116 -13.36 -6.33 -10.52
N ARG A 117 -12.35 -7.03 -10.02
CA ARG A 117 -12.48 -8.43 -9.59
C ARG A 117 -13.53 -8.61 -8.48
N ALA A 118 -13.60 -7.67 -7.53
CA ALA A 118 -14.59 -7.70 -6.45
C ALA A 118 -16.02 -7.35 -6.90
N THR A 119 -16.16 -6.57 -7.98
CA THR A 119 -17.47 -6.08 -8.48
C THR A 119 -17.98 -6.81 -9.72
N VAL A 120 -17.17 -7.64 -10.39
CA VAL A 120 -17.62 -8.54 -11.46
C VAL A 120 -18.79 -9.34 -10.91
N ARG A 121 -19.97 -9.07 -11.48
CA ARG A 121 -21.23 -9.69 -11.06
C ARG A 121 -21.09 -11.19 -11.21
N MET A 122 -21.57 -11.94 -10.22
CA MET A 122 -21.66 -13.41 -10.26
C MET A 122 -22.29 -13.95 -11.57
N GLY A 123 -23.08 -13.13 -12.27
CA GLY A 123 -23.70 -13.44 -13.56
C GLY A 123 -22.75 -13.48 -14.78
N GLU A 124 -21.51 -13.01 -14.72
CA GLU A 124 -20.57 -13.15 -15.86
C GLU A 124 -19.91 -14.54 -15.92
N LYS A 125 -20.00 -15.30 -14.83
CA LYS A 125 -19.58 -16.72 -14.79
C LYS A 125 -20.69 -17.67 -15.26
N GLU A 126 -21.78 -17.14 -15.81
CA GLU A 126 -22.91 -17.91 -16.32
C GLU A 126 -22.59 -18.48 -17.71
N ILE A 127 -22.29 -19.77 -17.76
CA ILE A 127 -22.08 -20.48 -19.02
C ILE A 127 -23.41 -21.12 -19.42
N SER A 128 -24.00 -20.65 -20.51
CA SER A 128 -25.20 -21.28 -21.09
C SER A 128 -24.85 -22.64 -21.68
N THR A 129 -25.57 -23.67 -21.27
CA THR A 129 -25.34 -25.05 -21.73
C THR A 129 -26.66 -25.77 -22.00
N SER A 130 -26.66 -26.62 -23.03
CA SER A 130 -27.75 -27.54 -23.36
C SER A 130 -27.54 -28.95 -22.83
N SER A 131 -26.44 -29.20 -22.11
CA SER A 131 -26.04 -30.53 -21.63
C SER A 131 -26.87 -31.03 -20.45
N TYR A 132 -27.60 -30.14 -19.78
CA TYR A 132 -28.43 -30.48 -18.62
C TYR A 132 -29.91 -30.36 -18.93
N ARG A 133 -30.71 -31.21 -18.30
CA ARG A 133 -32.17 -31.20 -18.41
C ARG A 133 -32.79 -30.88 -17.05
N CYS A 134 -33.67 -29.90 -17.02
CA CYS A 134 -34.37 -29.50 -15.79
C CYS A 134 -35.28 -30.62 -15.28
N GLY A 135 -35.19 -30.95 -13.99
CA GLY A 135 -36.05 -31.96 -13.35
C GLY A 135 -37.52 -31.54 -13.23
N ASP A 136 -37.79 -30.24 -13.09
CA ASP A 136 -39.15 -29.71 -12.95
C ASP A 136 -39.87 -29.52 -14.30
N CYS A 137 -39.30 -28.73 -15.23
CA CYS A 137 -39.97 -28.40 -16.50
C CYS A 137 -39.46 -29.17 -17.74
N GLY A 138 -38.41 -30.00 -17.62
CA GLY A 138 -37.84 -30.77 -18.73
C GLY A 138 -37.05 -29.99 -19.80
N SER A 139 -36.92 -28.66 -19.66
CA SER A 139 -36.16 -27.82 -20.60
C SER A 139 -34.66 -28.17 -20.58
N LYS A 140 -34.00 -28.03 -21.75
CA LYS A 140 -32.54 -28.13 -21.89
C LYS A 140 -31.85 -26.77 -21.81
N GLU A 141 -32.59 -25.67 -21.78
CA GLU A 141 -32.01 -24.33 -21.64
C GLU A 141 -31.60 -24.09 -20.18
N CYS A 142 -30.35 -24.42 -19.88
CA CYS A 142 -29.77 -24.27 -18.56
C CYS A 142 -28.54 -23.36 -18.60
N VAL A 143 -28.22 -22.79 -17.45
CA VAL A 143 -26.99 -22.05 -17.22
C VAL A 143 -26.33 -22.67 -16.01
N TYR A 144 -25.01 -22.88 -16.07
CA TYR A 144 -24.27 -23.24 -14.88
C TYR A 144 -23.26 -22.16 -14.52
N VAL A 145 -23.09 -21.99 -13.21
CA VAL A 145 -22.00 -21.21 -12.63
C VAL A 145 -21.14 -22.20 -11.86
N THR A 146 -19.85 -22.22 -12.16
CA THR A 146 -18.89 -22.96 -11.34
C THR A 146 -18.79 -22.28 -9.98
N LEU A 147 -19.20 -22.97 -8.92
CA LEU A 147 -18.97 -22.60 -7.53
C LEU A 147 -17.54 -22.90 -7.10
N ILE A 148 -16.57 -22.70 -8.01
CA ILE A 148 -15.20 -22.53 -7.58
C ILE A 148 -15.24 -21.24 -6.79
N GLY A 149 -15.19 -21.35 -5.46
CA GLY A 149 -15.05 -20.19 -4.59
C GLY A 149 -13.94 -19.36 -5.21
N ALA A 150 -14.18 -18.08 -5.50
CA ALA A 150 -13.14 -17.18 -5.94
C ALA A 150 -12.15 -17.05 -4.76
N ARG A 151 -11.29 -18.06 -4.62
CA ARG A 151 -10.39 -18.23 -3.51
C ARG A 151 -9.15 -17.44 -3.90
N ASP A 152 -9.01 -16.26 -3.30
CA ASP A 152 -7.67 -15.82 -2.94
C ASP A 152 -7.02 -16.94 -2.12
N ILE A 153 -5.72 -17.15 -2.31
CA ILE A 153 -4.93 -18.25 -1.73
C ILE A 153 -5.43 -18.55 -0.32
N GLY A 154 -6.14 -19.66 -0.18
CA GLY A 154 -6.83 -19.99 1.05
C GLY A 154 -5.82 -20.34 2.13
N LYS A 155 -6.18 -20.18 3.41
CA LYS A 155 -5.38 -20.72 4.51
C LYS A 155 -5.03 -22.19 4.28
N SER A 156 -5.94 -22.98 3.69
CA SER A 156 -5.71 -24.39 3.32
C SER A 156 -4.61 -24.61 2.28
N GLU A 157 -4.29 -23.61 1.45
CA GLU A 157 -3.24 -23.68 0.43
C GLU A 157 -1.88 -23.21 0.98
N THR A 158 -1.88 -22.30 1.96
CA THR A 158 -0.64 -21.84 2.63
C THR A 158 -0.28 -22.70 3.85
N TRP A 159 -1.28 -23.25 4.51
CA TRP A 159 -1.21 -24.07 5.71
C TRP A 159 -2.30 -25.14 5.60
N GLY A 160 -1.96 -26.29 5.02
CA GLY A 160 -2.87 -27.40 4.74
C GLY A 160 -3.96 -27.60 5.80
N SER A 161 -5.23 -27.44 5.41
CA SER A 161 -6.39 -27.82 6.22
C SER A 161 -7.23 -28.84 5.47
N LYS A 162 -7.94 -29.68 6.23
CA LYS A 162 -8.68 -30.87 5.77
C LYS A 162 -10.15 -30.56 5.42
N ASP A 163 -10.49 -29.30 5.19
CA ASP A 163 -11.82 -28.91 4.74
C ASP A 163 -11.86 -29.05 3.23
N LYS A 164 -12.49 -30.12 2.75
CA LYS A 164 -12.76 -30.32 1.32
C LYS A 164 -13.64 -29.16 0.88
N GLY A 165 -13.08 -28.25 0.09
CA GLY A 165 -13.90 -27.27 -0.62
C GLY A 165 -14.92 -28.03 -1.45
N GLU A 166 -16.20 -27.72 -1.26
CA GLU A 166 -17.26 -28.24 -2.10
C GLU A 166 -17.18 -27.57 -3.47
N ASP A 167 -16.17 -27.95 -4.25
CA ASP A 167 -16.02 -27.55 -5.63
C ASP A 167 -17.17 -28.19 -6.41
N GLY A 168 -18.09 -27.36 -6.87
CA GLY A 168 -19.30 -27.81 -7.55
C GLY A 168 -19.80 -26.81 -8.57
N MET A 169 -20.83 -27.19 -9.31
CA MET A 169 -21.54 -26.34 -10.25
C MET A 169 -22.95 -26.10 -9.71
N LEU A 170 -23.39 -24.85 -9.70
CA LEU A 170 -24.80 -24.50 -9.52
C LEU A 170 -25.43 -24.36 -10.90
N ILE A 171 -26.41 -25.20 -11.20
CA ILE A 171 -27.13 -25.19 -12.47
C ILE A 171 -28.49 -24.55 -12.22
N THR A 172 -28.89 -23.63 -13.10
CA THR A 172 -30.18 -22.90 -13.07
C THR A 172 -30.90 -23.10 -14.41
N CYS A 173 -32.17 -23.47 -14.38
CA CYS A 173 -33.00 -23.53 -15.58
C CYS A 173 -33.47 -22.13 -15.99
N LYS A 174 -33.28 -21.74 -17.26
CA LYS A 174 -33.74 -20.44 -17.77
C LYS A 174 -35.26 -20.30 -17.84
N LYS A 175 -35.99 -21.42 -17.94
CA LYS A 175 -37.45 -21.43 -18.16
C LYS A 175 -38.27 -21.33 -16.87
N CYS A 176 -37.86 -22.04 -15.82
CA CYS A 176 -38.60 -22.13 -14.55
C CYS A 176 -37.79 -21.67 -13.34
N ALA A 177 -36.54 -21.23 -13.53
CA ALA A 177 -35.62 -20.82 -12.47
C ALA A 177 -35.29 -21.92 -11.43
N TYR A 178 -35.63 -23.19 -11.68
CA TYR A 178 -35.23 -24.31 -10.83
C TYR A 178 -33.70 -24.42 -10.76
N GLN A 179 -33.16 -24.56 -9.54
CA GLN A 179 -31.73 -24.62 -9.26
C GLN A 179 -31.33 -25.93 -8.59
N TRP A 180 -30.19 -26.50 -9.00
CA TRP A 180 -29.61 -27.67 -8.34
C TRP A 180 -28.09 -27.65 -8.41
N ARG A 181 -27.44 -28.27 -7.42
CA ARG A 181 -25.99 -28.42 -7.35
C ARG A 181 -25.54 -29.73 -7.98
N ARG A 182 -24.36 -29.71 -8.61
CA ARG A 182 -23.65 -30.90 -9.09
C ARG A 182 -22.20 -30.82 -8.63
N GLU A 183 -21.69 -31.90 -8.08
CA GLU A 183 -20.26 -32.03 -7.77
C GLU A 183 -19.44 -32.18 -9.07
N LEU A 184 -18.21 -31.68 -9.05
CA LEU A 184 -17.25 -31.76 -10.14
C LEU A 184 -16.37 -33.00 -10.05
#